data_AF-A0AAD5ZXD7-F1
#
_entry.id   AF-A0AAD5ZXD7-F1
#
_cell.length_a   1.000
_cell.length_b   1.000
_cell.length_c   1.000
_cell.angle_alpha   90.00
_cell.angle_beta   90.00
_cell.angle_gamma   90.00
#
_symmetry.space_group_name_H-M   'P 1'
#
loop_
_entity.id
_entity.type
_entity.pdbx_description
1 polymer ?
#
loop_
_entity_poly.entity_id
_entity_poly.type
_entity_poly.pdbx_seq_one_letter_code
_entity_poly.pdbx_strand_id
1 'polypeptide(L)'
;MSIGGPGEISGTLHAVAKGITVVFAAGNDGPAPQSVQNNVPWVISVAASTIDRFFPTVITLGNGQRLVGQSIFVETRQSNTNNFTLLVDGSSCDNITLSKMNVTNKIVLCYDPTIVAEILPQNNFNEVIVNVLNAGGMGLIYAQYTVNVIVPRRIPFALVDFEIANKIYSYISSTSIPLVKISPPYTIEGKHVPAPRVAAFSSRGPNPTFPGILKPDIAAPGVSILAAVNVGYEFKDGTSMACPHVTGIVALLKIVHPDWSPAAIKSAIVTTASVSDAYGVQIEAEATPRKIADPFDYGGGCWIISRSCADLEII
;
A
#
# COMPACT_ATOMS: atom_id res chain seq x y z
N MET A 1 29.20 18.92 0.35
CA MET A 1 27.94 18.26 -0.06
C MET A 1 28.15 16.76 -0.24
N SER A 2 29.19 16.30 -0.95
CA SER A 2 29.67 14.92 -0.81
C SER A 2 30.18 14.67 0.62
N ILE A 3 30.00 13.44 1.11
CA ILE A 3 30.53 12.95 2.38
C ILE A 3 31.49 11.76 2.17
N GLY A 4 31.86 11.47 0.92
CA GLY A 4 32.92 10.54 0.53
C GLY A 4 32.59 9.06 0.75
N GLY A 5 31.31 8.70 0.88
CA GLY A 5 30.89 7.33 1.17
C GLY A 5 30.57 6.48 -0.07
N PRO A 6 30.51 5.14 0.06
CA PRO A 6 29.90 4.29 -0.97
C PRO A 6 28.43 4.67 -1.18
N GLY A 7 27.90 4.56 -2.40
CA GLY A 7 26.48 4.83 -2.69
C GLY A 7 26.11 6.28 -3.05
N GLU A 8 27.09 7.19 -3.17
CA GLU A 8 26.82 8.53 -3.68
C GLU A 8 26.43 8.53 -5.17
N ILE A 9 25.31 9.19 -5.50
CA ILE A 9 24.84 9.33 -6.88
C ILE A 9 25.33 10.68 -7.42
N SER A 10 26.50 10.69 -8.07
CA SER A 10 27.18 11.90 -8.55
C SER A 10 26.26 12.87 -9.32
N GLY A 11 25.35 12.36 -10.16
CA GLY A 11 24.40 13.20 -10.90
C GLY A 11 23.50 14.05 -10.00
N THR A 12 23.03 13.49 -8.89
CA THR A 12 22.16 14.20 -7.93
C THR A 12 22.92 15.25 -7.14
N LEU A 13 24.19 14.98 -6.82
CA LEU A 13 25.06 15.94 -6.14
C LEU A 13 25.27 17.19 -7.01
N HIS A 14 25.54 17.00 -8.30
CA HIS A 14 25.70 18.10 -9.25
C HIS A 14 24.41 18.89 -9.45
N ALA A 15 23.26 18.22 -9.54
CA ALA A 15 21.96 18.88 -9.64
C ALA A 15 21.70 19.79 -8.42
N VAL A 16 21.87 19.27 -7.21
CA VAL A 16 21.67 20.04 -5.97
C VAL A 16 22.67 21.18 -5.86
N ALA A 17 23.93 20.97 -6.27
CA ALA A 17 24.94 22.04 -6.31
C ALA A 17 24.61 23.17 -7.29
N LYS A 18 23.75 22.90 -8.28
CA LYS A 18 23.21 23.91 -9.23
C LYS A 18 21.86 24.48 -8.79
N GLY A 19 21.43 24.22 -7.55
CA GLY A 19 20.17 24.73 -7.02
C GLY A 19 18.93 23.95 -7.47
N ILE A 20 19.10 22.75 -8.03
CA ILE A 20 18.01 21.89 -8.48
C ILE A 20 17.70 20.86 -7.39
N THR A 21 16.49 20.91 -6.84
CA THR A 21 16.02 19.94 -5.84
C THR A 21 15.79 18.58 -6.48
N VAL A 22 16.27 17.52 -5.82
CA VAL A 22 16.09 16.13 -6.26
C VAL A 22 15.22 15.40 -5.25
N VAL A 23 14.15 14.77 -5.74
CA VAL A 23 13.20 13.98 -4.96
C VAL A 23 13.28 12.53 -5.43
N PHE A 24 13.38 11.61 -4.49
CA PHE A 24 13.42 10.18 -4.75
C PHE A 24 12.41 9.41 -3.92
N ALA A 25 11.91 8.32 -4.49
CA ALA A 25 11.18 7.28 -3.79
C ALA A 25 12.09 6.58 -2.77
N ALA A 26 11.64 6.32 -1.55
CA ALA A 26 12.47 5.67 -0.52
C ALA A 26 12.78 4.18 -0.82
N GLY A 27 11.94 3.51 -1.61
CA GLY A 27 12.01 2.07 -1.91
C GLY A 27 10.74 1.33 -1.45
N ASN A 28 10.55 0.11 -1.95
CA ASN A 28 9.36 -0.70 -1.67
C ASN A 28 9.71 -2.04 -0.97
N ASP A 29 10.84 -2.08 -0.24
CA ASP A 29 11.37 -3.29 0.40
C ASP A 29 11.12 -3.31 1.93
N GLY A 30 10.20 -2.47 2.41
CA GLY A 30 9.71 -2.51 3.79
C GLY A 30 8.92 -3.80 4.11
N PRO A 31 8.55 -4.02 5.38
CA PRO A 31 8.67 -3.10 6.52
C PRO A 31 9.96 -3.30 7.33
N ALA A 32 10.91 -4.12 6.86
CA ALA A 32 12.15 -4.40 7.58
C ALA A 32 12.98 -3.11 7.77
N PRO A 33 13.64 -2.93 8.93
CA PRO A 33 14.59 -1.83 9.14
C PRO A 33 15.70 -1.82 8.10
N GLN A 34 16.30 -0.65 7.87
CA GLN A 34 17.45 -0.45 6.97
C GLN A 34 17.20 -0.86 5.50
N SER A 35 15.95 -0.84 5.05
CA SER A 35 15.54 -1.15 3.68
C SER A 35 15.51 0.06 2.74
N VAL A 36 15.81 1.26 3.24
CA VAL A 36 15.82 2.51 2.45
C VAL A 36 16.99 2.56 1.46
N GLN A 37 16.67 2.73 0.17
CA GLN A 37 17.65 2.68 -0.92
C GLN A 37 18.19 4.07 -1.29
N ASN A 38 17.29 5.00 -1.63
CA ASN A 38 17.66 6.35 -2.09
C ASN A 38 17.98 7.25 -0.91
N ASN A 39 19.11 7.03 -0.25
CA ASN A 39 19.35 7.48 1.12
C ASN A 39 20.46 8.55 1.25
N VAL A 40 20.91 9.15 0.14
CA VAL A 40 21.93 10.22 0.19
C VAL A 40 21.41 11.49 0.91
N PRO A 41 22.27 12.28 1.59
CA PRO A 41 21.80 13.38 2.45
C PRO A 41 21.13 14.55 1.71
N TRP A 42 21.60 14.86 0.51
CA TRP A 42 21.21 16.05 -0.26
C TRP A 42 19.93 15.91 -1.09
N VAL A 43 19.32 14.72 -1.11
CA VAL A 43 18.02 14.48 -1.76
C VAL A 43 16.88 14.43 -0.74
N ILE A 44 15.65 14.59 -1.22
CA ILE A 44 14.43 14.33 -0.44
C ILE A 44 13.96 12.90 -0.75
N SER A 45 13.99 12.02 0.25
CA SER A 45 13.54 10.64 0.14
C SER A 45 12.14 10.47 0.70
N VAL A 46 11.24 9.93 -0.12
CA VAL A 46 9.80 9.95 0.11
C VAL A 46 9.28 8.55 0.41
N ALA A 47 8.75 8.34 1.62
CA ALA A 47 7.99 7.17 2.00
C ALA A 47 6.54 7.22 1.48
N ALA A 48 5.91 6.05 1.40
CA ALA A 48 4.54 5.92 0.92
C ALA A 48 3.56 5.78 2.08
N SER A 49 2.48 6.55 2.04
CA SER A 49 1.37 6.45 2.97
C SER A 49 0.04 6.21 2.26
N THR A 50 -0.93 5.69 3.02
CA THR A 50 -2.34 5.61 2.61
C THR A 50 -3.00 6.99 2.57
N ILE A 51 -4.13 7.06 1.88
CA ILE A 51 -5.06 8.19 1.87
C ILE A 51 -6.38 7.78 2.54
N ASP A 52 -7.27 8.75 2.76
CA ASP A 52 -8.58 8.59 3.38
C ASP A 52 -9.62 7.94 2.44
N ARG A 53 -9.17 7.01 1.60
CA ARG A 53 -10.00 6.23 0.67
C ARG A 53 -9.86 4.75 0.91
N PHE A 54 -10.99 4.06 0.89
CA PHE A 54 -11.10 2.64 1.15
C PHE A 54 -12.06 1.95 0.18
N PHE A 55 -11.78 0.70 -0.21
CA PHE A 55 -12.57 -0.08 -1.18
C PHE A 55 -13.14 -1.36 -0.55
N PRO A 56 -14.13 -1.25 0.34
CA PRO A 56 -14.77 -2.42 0.95
C PRO A 56 -15.56 -3.24 -0.07
N THR A 57 -15.53 -4.56 0.12
CA THR A 57 -16.47 -5.50 -0.48
C THR A 57 -17.12 -6.35 0.61
N VAL A 58 -18.40 -6.66 0.43
CA VAL A 58 -19.14 -7.53 1.35
C VAL A 58 -19.09 -8.97 0.83
N ILE A 59 -18.56 -9.86 1.68
CA ILE A 59 -18.55 -11.30 1.48
C ILE A 59 -19.76 -11.87 2.24
N THR A 60 -20.71 -12.46 1.52
CA THR A 60 -21.89 -13.11 2.11
C THR A 60 -21.75 -14.62 1.97
N LEU A 61 -21.71 -15.32 3.09
CA LEU A 61 -21.64 -16.78 3.15
C LEU A 61 -23.05 -17.37 3.03
N GLY A 62 -23.16 -18.63 2.59
CA GLY A 62 -24.45 -19.31 2.39
C GLY A 62 -25.26 -19.51 3.68
N ASN A 63 -24.63 -19.40 4.84
CA ASN A 63 -25.31 -19.39 6.15
C ASN A 63 -25.86 -18.00 6.56
N GLY A 64 -25.75 -16.99 5.69
CA GLY A 64 -26.22 -15.62 5.94
C GLY A 64 -25.21 -14.70 6.65
N GLN A 65 -24.06 -15.24 7.09
CA GLN A 65 -23.01 -14.41 7.70
C GLN A 65 -22.42 -13.44 6.67
N ARG A 66 -22.23 -12.18 7.10
CA ARG A 66 -21.66 -11.11 6.29
C ARG A 66 -20.33 -10.68 6.88
N LEU A 67 -19.30 -10.70 6.05
CA LEU A 67 -17.94 -10.31 6.37
C LEU A 67 -17.51 -9.19 5.41
N VAL A 68 -16.49 -8.42 5.81
CA VAL A 68 -15.99 -7.30 5.01
C VAL A 68 -14.54 -7.58 4.63
N GLY A 69 -14.27 -7.57 3.33
CA GLY A 69 -12.90 -7.59 2.79
C GLY A 69 -12.62 -6.32 2.00
N GLN A 70 -11.46 -6.26 1.35
CA GLN A 70 -11.10 -5.20 0.42
C GLN A 70 -11.04 -5.71 -1.01
N SER A 71 -11.50 -4.92 -1.98
CA SER A 71 -11.42 -5.30 -3.39
C SER A 71 -11.54 -4.11 -4.33
N ILE A 72 -10.88 -4.19 -5.48
CA ILE A 72 -11.10 -3.31 -6.62
C ILE A 72 -11.34 -4.19 -7.85
N PHE A 73 -12.38 -5.02 -7.82
CA PHE A 73 -12.79 -5.72 -9.04
C PHE A 73 -13.78 -4.88 -9.84
N VAL A 74 -13.57 -4.82 -11.16
CA VAL A 74 -14.48 -4.17 -12.09
C VAL A 74 -15.46 -5.21 -12.58
N GLU A 75 -16.74 -5.04 -12.23
CA GLU A 75 -17.80 -5.91 -12.73
C GLU A 75 -17.91 -5.75 -14.25
N THR A 76 -17.70 -6.84 -14.97
CA THR A 76 -17.98 -6.88 -16.42
C THR A 76 -19.41 -7.39 -16.63
N ARG A 77 -20.00 -7.16 -17.81
CA ARG A 77 -21.32 -7.74 -18.17
C ARG A 77 -21.38 -9.28 -18.03
N GLN A 78 -20.24 -9.96 -17.91
CA GLN A 78 -20.11 -11.41 -17.74
C GLN A 78 -19.87 -11.82 -16.27
N SER A 79 -19.55 -10.88 -15.38
CA SER A 79 -19.29 -11.14 -13.97
C SER A 79 -20.63 -11.23 -13.22
N ASN A 80 -21.16 -12.44 -13.06
CA ASN A 80 -22.43 -12.68 -12.36
C ASN A 80 -22.26 -12.58 -10.83
N THR A 81 -21.75 -11.46 -10.33
CA THR A 81 -21.35 -11.29 -8.90
C THR A 81 -22.53 -11.24 -7.94
N ASN A 82 -23.74 -11.15 -8.49
CA ASN A 82 -24.97 -11.13 -7.72
C ASN A 82 -25.42 -12.50 -7.21
N ASN A 83 -24.85 -13.60 -7.72
CA ASN A 83 -25.26 -14.95 -7.36
C ASN A 83 -24.27 -15.60 -6.38
N PHE A 84 -24.80 -16.56 -5.60
CA PHE A 84 -23.95 -17.43 -4.80
C PHE A 84 -23.19 -18.42 -5.72
N THR A 85 -21.92 -18.61 -5.41
CA THR A 85 -21.01 -19.54 -6.10
C THR A 85 -20.44 -20.51 -5.09
N LEU A 86 -20.10 -21.73 -5.53
CA LEU A 86 -19.41 -22.69 -4.68
C LEU A 86 -18.06 -22.11 -4.21
N LEU A 87 -17.83 -22.23 -2.91
CA LEU A 87 -16.58 -21.85 -2.25
C LEU A 87 -15.77 -23.12 -1.97
N VAL A 88 -14.47 -23.11 -2.24
CA VAL A 88 -13.58 -24.22 -1.89
C VAL A 88 -12.39 -23.72 -1.12
N ASP A 89 -11.92 -24.54 -0.19
CA ASP A 89 -10.62 -24.36 0.44
C ASP A 89 -9.53 -24.71 -0.57
N GLY A 90 -8.64 -23.75 -0.85
CA GLY A 90 -7.48 -23.91 -1.73
C GLY A 90 -6.15 -23.95 -0.97
N SER A 91 -6.17 -23.92 0.37
CA SER A 91 -4.98 -23.87 1.22
C SER A 91 -4.04 -22.72 0.79
N SER A 92 -2.77 -23.01 0.51
CA SER A 92 -1.74 -22.08 0.00
C SER A 92 -2.01 -21.55 -1.41
N CYS A 93 -2.89 -22.19 -2.19
CA CYS A 93 -3.16 -21.86 -3.60
C CYS A 93 -1.91 -21.84 -4.50
N ASP A 94 -0.91 -22.65 -4.18
CA ASP A 94 0.18 -22.93 -5.09
C ASP A 94 -0.27 -23.88 -6.21
N ASN A 95 0.49 -23.91 -7.30
CA ASN A 95 0.14 -24.73 -8.47
C ASN A 95 0.06 -26.23 -8.18
N ILE A 96 0.87 -26.75 -7.24
CA ILE A 96 0.87 -28.18 -6.89
C ILE A 96 -0.43 -28.53 -6.17
N THR A 97 -0.83 -27.72 -5.20
CA THR A 97 -2.07 -27.91 -4.44
C THR A 97 -3.29 -27.77 -5.36
N LEU A 98 -3.36 -26.70 -6.14
CA LEU A 98 -4.50 -26.45 -7.03
C LEU A 98 -4.65 -27.52 -8.11
N SER A 99 -3.56 -28.08 -8.63
CA SER A 99 -3.61 -29.15 -9.65
C SER A 99 -4.32 -30.44 -9.19
N LYS A 100 -4.41 -30.64 -7.87
CA LYS A 100 -5.03 -31.82 -7.24
C LYS A 100 -6.50 -31.58 -6.88
N MET A 101 -7.01 -30.36 -7.09
CA MET A 101 -8.34 -29.93 -6.66
C MET A 101 -9.20 -29.54 -7.86
N ASN A 102 -10.51 -29.78 -7.77
CA ASN A 102 -11.45 -29.28 -8.76
C ASN A 102 -11.97 -27.89 -8.35
N VAL A 103 -11.30 -26.84 -8.84
CA VAL A 103 -11.64 -25.43 -8.58
C VAL A 103 -12.39 -24.76 -9.73
N THR A 104 -12.66 -25.50 -10.82
CA THR A 104 -13.32 -24.98 -12.02
C THR A 104 -14.68 -24.36 -11.72
N ASN A 105 -14.87 -23.09 -12.10
CA ASN A 105 -16.09 -22.30 -11.84
C ASN A 105 -16.43 -22.13 -10.34
N LYS A 106 -15.42 -22.16 -9.48
CA LYS A 106 -15.58 -21.93 -8.03
C LYS A 106 -14.81 -20.70 -7.59
N ILE A 107 -15.19 -20.16 -6.44
CA ILE A 107 -14.41 -19.17 -5.71
C ILE A 107 -13.50 -19.94 -4.75
N VAL A 108 -12.22 -19.58 -4.72
CA VAL A 108 -11.20 -20.27 -3.91
C VAL A 108 -10.83 -19.40 -2.72
N LEU A 109 -10.88 -19.96 -1.50
CA LEU A 109 -10.25 -19.39 -0.32
C LEU A 109 -8.78 -19.83 -0.30
N CYS A 110 -7.87 -18.86 -0.35
CA CYS A 110 -6.44 -19.09 -0.19
C CYS A 110 -6.03 -18.65 1.22
N TYR A 111 -6.03 -19.63 2.12
CA TYR A 111 -5.69 -19.49 3.53
C TYR A 111 -5.22 -20.85 4.04
N ASP A 112 -3.98 -20.93 4.50
CA ASP A 112 -3.46 -22.11 5.19
C ASP A 112 -3.12 -21.72 6.64
N PRO A 113 -3.88 -22.21 7.63
CA PRO A 113 -3.66 -21.87 9.03
C PRO A 113 -2.31 -22.40 9.57
N THR A 114 -1.70 -23.39 8.91
CA THR A 114 -0.46 -24.04 9.38
C THR A 114 0.79 -23.21 9.14
N ILE A 115 0.76 -22.31 8.14
CA ILE A 115 1.90 -21.50 7.72
C ILE A 115 1.75 -20.01 8.07
N VAL A 116 0.68 -19.60 8.77
CA VAL A 116 0.41 -18.18 9.06
C VAL A 116 1.60 -17.48 9.73
N ALA A 117 2.31 -18.18 10.61
CA ALA A 117 3.50 -17.66 11.29
C ALA A 117 4.72 -17.47 10.37
N GLU A 118 4.74 -18.13 9.21
CA GLU A 118 5.83 -18.10 8.23
C GLU A 118 5.54 -17.13 7.07
N ILE A 119 4.29 -16.70 6.90
CA ILE A 119 3.91 -15.73 5.87
C ILE A 119 4.60 -14.40 6.19
N LEU A 120 5.39 -13.91 5.23
CA LEU A 120 5.96 -12.57 5.26
C LEU A 120 4.89 -11.54 4.87
N PRO A 121 5.00 -10.27 5.31
CA PRO A 121 4.12 -9.18 4.87
C PRO A 121 4.33 -8.77 3.40
N GLN A 122 4.83 -9.67 2.56
CA GLN A 122 5.00 -9.48 1.12
C GLN A 122 3.71 -9.86 0.38
N ASN A 123 3.40 -9.07 -0.64
CA ASN A 123 2.17 -9.23 -1.41
C ASN A 123 2.37 -10.24 -2.55
N ASN A 124 1.96 -11.50 -2.33
CA ASN A 124 1.96 -12.54 -3.37
C ASN A 124 0.63 -12.66 -4.12
N PHE A 125 -0.31 -11.72 -3.91
CA PHE A 125 -1.64 -11.74 -4.52
C PHE A 125 -1.60 -11.91 -6.04
N ASN A 126 -0.64 -11.26 -6.71
CA ASN A 126 -0.51 -11.31 -8.16
C ASN A 126 -0.19 -12.71 -8.69
N GLU A 127 0.65 -13.46 -7.98
CA GLU A 127 0.97 -14.84 -8.34
C GLU A 127 -0.21 -15.76 -8.02
N VAL A 128 -0.74 -15.65 -6.80
CA VAL A 128 -1.83 -16.50 -6.31
C VAL A 128 -3.07 -16.38 -7.19
N ILE A 129 -3.46 -15.16 -7.58
CA ILE A 129 -4.63 -14.98 -8.44
C ILE A 129 -4.44 -15.59 -9.84
N VAL A 130 -3.21 -15.55 -10.38
CA VAL A 130 -2.88 -16.18 -11.67
C VAL A 130 -2.96 -17.70 -11.56
N ASN A 131 -2.44 -18.29 -10.48
CA ASN A 131 -2.51 -19.73 -10.25
C ASN A 131 -3.97 -20.21 -10.15
N VAL A 132 -4.81 -19.49 -9.41
CA VAL A 132 -6.25 -19.79 -9.28
C VAL A 132 -6.96 -19.70 -10.63
N LEU A 133 -6.68 -18.67 -11.42
CA LEU A 133 -7.25 -18.52 -12.77
C LEU A 133 -6.82 -19.65 -13.71
N ASN A 134 -5.54 -20.01 -13.70
CA ASN A 134 -5.00 -21.10 -14.53
C ASN A 134 -5.62 -22.45 -14.16
N ALA A 135 -5.96 -22.65 -12.89
CA ALA A 135 -6.67 -23.84 -12.41
C ALA A 135 -8.19 -23.82 -12.72
N GLY A 136 -8.71 -22.75 -13.36
CA GLY A 136 -10.11 -22.61 -13.74
C GLY A 136 -11.01 -21.98 -12.66
N GLY A 137 -10.43 -21.47 -11.58
CA GLY A 137 -11.15 -20.71 -10.56
C GLY A 137 -11.68 -19.39 -11.11
N MET A 138 -12.89 -19.00 -10.70
CA MET A 138 -13.56 -17.79 -11.19
C MET A 138 -13.51 -16.62 -10.21
N GLY A 139 -12.96 -16.83 -9.01
CA GLY A 139 -12.73 -15.78 -8.03
C GLY A 139 -11.86 -16.23 -6.86
N LEU A 140 -11.44 -15.27 -6.05
CA LEU A 140 -10.42 -15.47 -5.02
C LEU A 140 -10.76 -14.74 -3.71
N ILE A 141 -10.73 -15.44 -2.58
CA ILE A 141 -10.65 -14.82 -1.26
C ILE A 141 -9.24 -15.08 -0.74
N TYR A 142 -8.43 -14.04 -0.61
CA TYR A 142 -7.01 -14.17 -0.24
C TYR A 142 -6.79 -13.63 1.18
N ALA A 143 -6.26 -14.49 2.04
CA ALA A 143 -5.88 -14.12 3.39
C ALA A 143 -4.47 -13.49 3.38
N GLN A 144 -4.35 -12.30 3.94
CA GLN A 144 -3.09 -11.59 4.06
C GLN A 144 -3.03 -10.75 5.33
N TYR A 145 -1.85 -10.21 5.64
CA TYR A 145 -1.74 -9.17 6.65
C TYR A 145 -2.57 -7.96 6.27
N THR A 146 -2.97 -7.20 7.28
CA THR A 146 -3.82 -6.02 7.16
C THR A 146 -3.07 -4.85 6.51
N VAL A 147 -2.76 -4.98 5.23
CA VAL A 147 -2.11 -4.00 4.37
C VAL A 147 -3.11 -3.46 3.35
N ASN A 148 -3.06 -2.16 3.07
CA ASN A 148 -4.00 -1.50 2.15
C ASN A 148 -3.51 -1.50 0.69
N VAL A 149 -2.86 -2.56 0.24
CA VAL A 149 -2.35 -2.67 -1.14
C VAL A 149 -3.33 -3.47 -1.98
N ILE A 150 -3.96 -2.84 -2.96
CA ILE A 150 -4.98 -3.49 -3.79
C ILE A 150 -4.73 -3.15 -5.26
N VAL A 151 -4.62 -4.20 -6.09
CA VAL A 151 -4.49 -4.06 -7.54
C VAL A 151 -5.84 -4.34 -8.19
N PRO A 152 -6.33 -3.47 -9.10
CA PRO A 152 -7.59 -3.72 -9.79
C PRO A 152 -7.58 -5.02 -10.62
N ARG A 153 -8.66 -5.78 -10.57
CA ARG A 153 -8.83 -7.03 -11.34
C ARG A 153 -10.18 -7.07 -12.06
N ARG A 154 -10.29 -7.95 -13.06
CA ARG A 154 -11.55 -8.19 -13.81
C ARG A 154 -12.30 -9.44 -13.32
N ILE A 155 -11.81 -10.06 -12.25
CA ILE A 155 -12.46 -11.20 -11.61
C ILE A 155 -12.86 -10.83 -10.18
N PRO A 156 -13.96 -11.42 -9.64
CA PRO A 156 -14.30 -11.27 -8.24
C PRO A 156 -13.15 -11.70 -7.34
N PHE A 157 -12.70 -10.80 -6.47
CA PHE A 157 -11.77 -11.15 -5.41
C PHE A 157 -12.07 -10.36 -4.15
N ALA A 158 -11.60 -10.85 -3.00
CA ALA A 158 -11.60 -10.13 -1.74
C ALA A 158 -10.31 -10.43 -0.96
N LEU A 159 -9.62 -9.38 -0.52
CA LEU A 159 -8.52 -9.47 0.43
C LEU A 159 -9.10 -9.41 1.84
N VAL A 160 -8.71 -10.34 2.69
CA VAL A 160 -9.19 -10.43 4.07
C VAL A 160 -8.02 -10.63 5.02
N ASP A 161 -8.20 -10.23 6.27
CA ASP A 161 -7.25 -10.58 7.33
C ASP A 161 -7.39 -12.07 7.72
N PHE A 162 -6.40 -12.57 8.48
CA PHE A 162 -6.39 -13.97 8.92
C PHE A 162 -7.56 -14.32 9.85
N GLU A 163 -8.12 -13.37 10.60
CA GLU A 163 -9.26 -13.62 11.48
C GLU A 163 -10.53 -13.89 10.66
N ILE A 164 -10.79 -13.04 9.66
CA ILE A 164 -11.90 -13.19 8.72
C ILE A 164 -11.68 -14.45 7.88
N ALA A 165 -10.46 -14.71 7.41
CA ALA A 165 -10.14 -15.92 6.67
C ALA A 165 -10.43 -17.19 7.50
N ASN A 166 -10.07 -17.22 8.78
CA ASN A 166 -10.35 -18.35 9.67
C ASN A 166 -11.85 -18.56 9.91
N LYS A 167 -12.65 -17.49 9.97
CA LYS A 167 -14.12 -17.58 10.01
C LYS A 167 -14.68 -18.23 8.74
N ILE A 168 -14.17 -17.85 7.57
CA ILE A 168 -14.57 -18.43 6.28
C ILE A 168 -14.12 -19.89 6.19
N TYR A 169 -12.89 -20.19 6.62
CA TYR A 169 -12.35 -21.55 6.67
C TYR A 169 -13.21 -22.48 7.54
N SER A 170 -13.56 -22.03 8.75
CA SER A 170 -14.46 -22.76 9.66
C SER A 170 -15.84 -22.99 9.04
N TYR A 171 -16.36 -22.00 8.30
CA TYR A 171 -17.62 -22.14 7.57
C TYR A 171 -17.52 -23.24 6.49
N ILE A 172 -16.46 -23.28 5.69
CA ILE A 172 -16.26 -24.31 4.66
C ILE A 172 -16.33 -25.71 5.28
N SER A 173 -15.71 -25.93 6.43
CA SER A 173 -15.75 -27.22 7.15
C SER A 173 -17.11 -27.56 7.78
N SER A 174 -18.00 -26.57 7.96
CA SER A 174 -19.29 -26.74 8.65
C SER A 174 -20.44 -27.19 7.74
N THR A 175 -20.25 -27.19 6.42
CA THR A 175 -21.31 -27.49 5.44
C THR A 175 -20.79 -28.34 4.29
N SER A 176 -21.64 -29.19 3.73
CA SER A 176 -21.31 -29.99 2.54
C SER A 176 -21.35 -29.19 1.24
N ILE A 177 -22.05 -28.05 1.23
CA ILE A 177 -22.20 -27.18 0.05
C ILE A 177 -21.90 -25.73 0.46
N PRO A 178 -20.62 -25.40 0.67
CA PRO A 178 -20.19 -24.03 0.98
C PRO A 178 -20.47 -23.10 -0.21
N LEU A 179 -21.22 -22.05 0.04
CA LEU A 179 -21.60 -21.04 -0.93
C LEU A 179 -21.11 -19.67 -0.47
N VAL A 180 -20.70 -18.83 -1.42
CA VAL A 180 -20.28 -17.46 -1.16
C VAL A 180 -20.74 -16.52 -2.26
N LYS A 181 -20.99 -15.28 -1.88
CA LYS A 181 -21.22 -14.16 -2.79
C LYS A 181 -20.26 -13.03 -2.42
N ILE A 182 -19.47 -12.57 -3.37
CA ILE A 182 -18.62 -11.39 -3.24
C ILE A 182 -19.31 -10.23 -3.96
N SER A 183 -19.76 -9.24 -3.20
CA SER A 183 -20.50 -8.10 -3.75
C SER A 183 -19.55 -7.14 -4.47
N PRO A 184 -20.01 -6.39 -5.49
CA PRO A 184 -19.23 -5.30 -6.07
C PRO A 184 -18.66 -4.37 -5.00
N PRO A 185 -17.37 -4.00 -5.08
CA PRO A 185 -16.80 -3.06 -4.14
C PRO A 185 -17.42 -1.68 -4.35
N TYR A 186 -17.48 -0.90 -3.29
CA TYR A 186 -17.85 0.50 -3.33
C TYR A 186 -16.75 1.34 -2.69
N THR A 187 -16.70 2.63 -3.00
CA THR A 187 -15.69 3.52 -2.43
C THR A 187 -16.22 4.19 -1.17
N ILE A 188 -15.46 4.16 -0.09
CA ILE A 188 -15.64 5.00 1.09
C ILE A 188 -14.50 6.03 1.10
N GLU A 189 -14.84 7.30 1.30
CA GLU A 189 -13.88 8.40 1.35
C GLU A 189 -14.11 9.28 2.59
N GLY A 190 -13.05 9.96 3.03
CA GLY A 190 -13.10 11.01 4.04
C GLY A 190 -13.03 10.50 5.48
N LYS A 191 -13.74 11.20 6.38
CA LYS A 191 -13.63 11.10 7.85
C LYS A 191 -14.07 9.77 8.48
N HIS A 192 -14.17 8.67 7.72
CA HIS A 192 -14.40 7.34 8.28
C HIS A 192 -13.28 6.36 7.96
N VAL A 193 -12.24 6.81 7.22
CA VAL A 193 -11.08 6.01 6.84
C VAL A 193 -9.86 6.52 7.61
N PRO A 194 -9.30 5.76 8.56
CA PRO A 194 -8.09 6.16 9.27
C PRO A 194 -6.89 6.32 8.33
N ALA A 195 -6.46 7.57 8.12
CA ALA A 195 -5.36 7.92 7.22
C ALA A 195 -4.66 9.23 7.68
N PRO A 196 -3.35 9.39 7.39
CA PRO A 196 -2.49 8.45 6.67
C PRO A 196 -1.93 7.34 7.58
N ARG A 197 -1.59 6.20 6.98
CA ARG A 197 -0.77 5.13 7.56
C ARG A 197 0.43 4.87 6.66
N VAL A 198 1.61 4.66 7.22
CA VAL A 198 2.79 4.29 6.41
C VAL A 198 2.59 2.88 5.85
N ALA A 199 2.71 2.73 4.54
CA ALA A 199 2.46 1.47 3.83
C ALA A 199 3.46 0.39 4.22
N ALA A 200 3.03 -0.87 4.28
CA ALA A 200 3.91 -1.98 4.69
C ALA A 200 5.15 -2.10 3.80
N PHE A 201 4.97 -1.97 2.48
CA PHE A 201 6.06 -2.01 1.52
C PHE A 201 7.02 -0.82 1.62
N SER A 202 6.61 0.32 2.19
CA SER A 202 7.45 1.51 2.21
C SER A 202 8.76 1.20 2.94
N SER A 203 9.90 1.36 2.26
CA SER A 203 11.21 1.10 2.86
C SER A 203 11.45 1.97 4.10
N ARG A 204 12.12 1.40 5.10
CA ARG A 204 12.35 1.99 6.43
C ARG A 204 13.82 2.34 6.62
N GLY A 205 14.05 3.35 7.46
CA GLY A 205 15.36 3.59 8.06
C GLY A 205 15.71 2.53 9.12
N PRO A 206 16.83 2.71 9.85
CA PRO A 206 17.84 3.75 9.68
C PRO A 206 18.55 3.71 8.33
N ASN A 207 19.24 4.79 7.96
CA ASN A 207 19.99 4.86 6.72
C ASN A 207 21.19 3.89 6.76
N PRO A 208 21.23 2.84 5.91
CA PRO A 208 22.33 1.86 5.93
C PRO A 208 23.65 2.44 5.44
N THR A 209 23.60 3.45 4.57
CA THR A 209 24.79 4.04 3.94
C THR A 209 25.36 5.18 4.77
N PHE A 210 24.49 6.00 5.37
CA PHE A 210 24.86 7.16 6.17
C PHE A 210 24.13 7.16 7.52
N PRO A 211 24.57 6.36 8.51
CA PRO A 211 23.83 6.12 9.75
C PRO A 211 23.50 7.37 10.58
N GLY A 212 24.28 8.45 10.44
CA GLY A 212 24.04 9.73 11.12
C GLY A 212 22.95 10.59 10.49
N ILE A 213 22.38 10.18 9.34
CA ILE A 213 21.35 10.93 8.62
C ILE A 213 20.06 10.13 8.61
N LEU A 214 19.03 10.68 9.24
CA LEU A 214 17.68 10.10 9.27
C LEU A 214 17.13 9.92 7.85
N LYS A 215 16.54 8.76 7.58
CA LYS A 215 15.76 8.46 6.36
C LYS A 215 14.57 7.57 6.72
N PRO A 216 13.43 7.69 6.00
CA PRO A 216 13.13 8.64 4.92
C PRO A 216 13.04 10.09 5.42
N ASP A 217 12.90 11.08 4.53
CA ASP A 217 12.78 12.48 4.93
C ASP A 217 11.32 12.88 5.19
N ILE A 218 10.38 12.38 4.39
CA ILE A 218 8.95 12.66 4.49
C ILE A 218 8.13 11.49 3.94
N ALA A 219 6.88 11.32 4.36
CA ALA A 219 5.91 10.43 3.73
C ALA A 219 4.82 11.21 2.96
N ALA A 220 4.34 10.62 1.87
CA ALA A 220 3.29 11.19 1.02
C ALA A 220 2.37 10.10 0.42
N PRO A 221 1.20 10.47 -0.12
CA PRO A 221 0.27 9.53 -0.75
C PRO A 221 0.93 8.62 -1.79
N GLY A 222 0.98 7.32 -1.50
CA GLY A 222 1.62 6.33 -2.37
C GLY A 222 0.87 5.00 -2.47
N VAL A 223 -0.34 4.92 -1.92
CA VAL A 223 -1.17 3.71 -1.93
C VAL A 223 -2.49 3.99 -2.64
N SER A 224 -2.86 3.11 -3.57
CA SER A 224 -4.06 3.18 -4.38
C SER A 224 -4.22 4.55 -5.07
N ILE A 225 -3.14 5.03 -5.69
CA ILE A 225 -3.11 6.32 -6.42
C ILE A 225 -3.55 6.08 -7.86
N LEU A 226 -4.57 6.81 -8.31
CA LEU A 226 -5.03 6.77 -9.70
C LEU A 226 -4.10 7.62 -10.57
N ALA A 227 -3.45 7.03 -11.55
CA ALA A 227 -2.51 7.71 -12.43
C ALA A 227 -2.74 7.34 -13.90
N ALA A 228 -2.37 8.26 -14.80
CA ALA A 228 -2.39 7.99 -16.22
C ALA A 228 -1.36 6.92 -16.60
N VAL A 229 -1.75 6.00 -17.48
CA VAL A 229 -0.86 5.02 -18.11
C VAL A 229 -0.93 5.21 -19.63
N ASN A 230 -0.19 4.40 -20.41
CA ASN A 230 -0.13 4.54 -21.87
C ASN A 230 -1.53 4.64 -22.51
N VAL A 231 -2.50 3.88 -21.98
CA VAL A 231 -3.92 3.98 -22.36
C VAL A 231 -4.80 3.97 -21.12
N GLY A 232 -5.39 5.12 -20.79
CA GLY A 232 -6.34 5.26 -19.68
C GLY A 232 -5.69 5.55 -18.32
N TYR A 233 -6.33 5.07 -17.26
CA TYR A 233 -5.93 5.31 -15.88
C TYR A 233 -5.92 4.01 -15.09
N GLU A 234 -4.95 3.86 -14.20
CA GLU A 234 -4.80 2.71 -13.33
C GLU A 234 -4.48 3.13 -11.91
N PHE A 235 -4.97 2.36 -10.94
CA PHE A 235 -4.49 2.47 -9.57
C PHE A 235 -3.11 1.81 -9.46
N LYS A 236 -2.17 2.53 -8.85
CA LYS A 236 -0.82 2.03 -8.56
C LYS A 236 -0.42 2.33 -7.12
N ASP A 237 0.45 1.48 -6.61
CA ASP A 237 1.05 1.58 -5.28
C ASP A 237 2.57 1.72 -5.42
N GLY A 238 3.18 2.45 -4.50
CA GLY A 238 4.62 2.55 -4.38
C GLY A 238 5.10 3.88 -3.84
N THR A 239 6.32 3.90 -3.30
CA THR A 239 7.06 5.14 -3.08
C THR A 239 7.30 5.90 -4.39
N SER A 240 7.25 5.20 -5.53
CA SER A 240 7.19 5.78 -6.88
C SER A 240 5.97 6.68 -7.12
N MET A 241 4.84 6.43 -6.46
CA MET A 241 3.63 7.26 -6.52
C MET A 241 3.68 8.40 -5.49
N ALA A 242 4.33 8.19 -4.35
CA ALA A 242 4.55 9.22 -3.34
C ALA A 242 5.54 10.30 -3.80
N CYS A 243 6.63 9.89 -4.48
CA CYS A 243 7.66 10.77 -5.01
C CYS A 243 7.12 11.95 -5.85
N PRO A 244 6.28 11.75 -6.89
CA PRO A 244 5.77 12.85 -7.70
C PRO A 244 4.84 13.82 -6.95
N HIS A 245 4.16 13.38 -5.88
CA HIS A 245 3.40 14.30 -5.02
C HIS A 245 4.35 15.33 -4.37
N VAL A 246 5.46 14.85 -3.80
CA VAL A 246 6.47 15.74 -3.19
C VAL A 246 7.19 16.58 -4.24
N THR A 247 7.46 16.04 -5.43
CA THR A 247 8.01 16.82 -6.55
C THR A 247 7.08 17.98 -6.95
N GLY A 248 5.76 17.76 -6.97
CA GLY A 248 4.79 18.82 -7.23
C GLY A 248 4.85 19.93 -6.18
N ILE A 249 4.95 19.57 -4.90
CA ILE A 249 5.10 20.53 -3.79
C ILE A 249 6.40 21.32 -3.91
N VAL A 250 7.51 20.63 -4.19
CA VAL A 250 8.82 21.27 -4.44
C VAL A 250 8.72 22.30 -5.56
N ALA A 251 8.02 21.98 -6.66
CA ALA A 251 7.83 22.90 -7.77
C ALA A 251 7.00 24.13 -7.35
N LEU A 252 5.91 23.94 -6.60
CA LEU A 252 5.08 25.03 -6.08
C LEU A 252 5.89 25.94 -5.14
N LEU A 253 6.62 25.36 -4.19
CA LEU A 253 7.49 26.12 -3.29
C LEU A 253 8.57 26.89 -4.06
N LYS A 254 9.10 26.34 -5.15
CA LYS A 254 10.09 27.04 -5.99
C LYS A 254 9.47 28.19 -6.80
N ILE A 255 8.18 28.12 -7.14
CA ILE A 255 7.47 29.22 -7.78
C ILE A 255 7.25 30.37 -6.79
N VAL A 256 6.81 30.04 -5.56
CA VAL A 256 6.53 31.05 -4.52
C VAL A 256 7.83 31.63 -3.94
N HIS A 257 8.87 30.80 -3.80
CA HIS A 257 10.19 31.21 -3.30
C HIS A 257 11.30 30.85 -4.29
N PRO A 258 11.48 31.62 -5.39
CA PRO A 258 12.47 31.35 -6.43
C PRO A 258 13.92 31.27 -5.92
N ASP A 259 14.24 32.03 -4.87
CA ASP A 259 15.60 32.13 -4.32
C ASP A 259 15.93 31.02 -3.31
N TRP A 260 14.96 30.20 -2.91
CA TRP A 260 15.21 29.13 -1.95
C TRP A 260 16.15 28.06 -2.50
N SER A 261 17.13 27.70 -1.68
CA SER A 261 18.03 26.58 -1.97
C SER A 261 17.29 25.24 -1.85
N PRO A 262 17.80 24.15 -2.48
CA PRO A 262 17.25 22.82 -2.27
C PRO A 262 17.16 22.40 -0.79
N ALA A 263 18.11 22.84 0.03
CA ALA A 263 18.11 22.58 1.46
C ALA A 263 17.00 23.36 2.19
N ALA A 264 16.73 24.61 1.80
CA ALA A 264 15.64 25.40 2.37
C ALA A 264 14.27 24.78 2.03
N ILE A 265 14.08 24.35 0.78
CA ILE A 265 12.86 23.64 0.36
C ILE A 265 12.68 22.34 1.14
N LYS A 266 13.74 21.53 1.24
CA LYS A 266 13.72 20.30 2.04
C LYS A 266 13.36 20.59 3.50
N SER A 267 13.96 21.62 4.10
CA SER A 267 13.67 22.03 5.47
C SER A 267 12.19 22.37 5.64
N ALA A 268 11.66 23.25 4.79
CA ALA A 268 10.25 23.66 4.88
C ALA A 268 9.30 22.47 4.79
N ILE A 269 9.51 21.57 3.82
CA ILE A 269 8.69 20.36 3.64
C ILE A 269 8.74 19.44 4.88
N VAL A 270 9.93 19.18 5.42
CA VAL A 270 10.12 18.23 6.53
C VAL A 270 9.61 18.79 7.84
N THR A 271 9.84 20.07 8.14
CA THR A 271 9.48 20.68 9.44
C THR A 271 8.00 21.06 9.54
N THR A 272 7.26 21.05 8.43
CA THR A 272 5.82 21.33 8.38
C THR A 272 4.97 20.08 8.17
N ALA A 273 5.60 18.91 8.05
CA ALA A 273 4.89 17.65 7.91
C ALA A 273 4.14 17.28 9.21
N SER A 274 3.02 16.57 9.07
CA SER A 274 2.20 16.16 10.21
C SER A 274 2.65 14.80 10.75
N VAL A 275 2.80 14.69 12.07
CA VAL A 275 3.05 13.42 12.76
C VAL A 275 1.76 12.75 13.26
N SER A 276 0.63 13.40 13.03
CA SER A 276 -0.70 12.94 13.41
C SER A 276 -1.63 12.83 12.20
N ASP A 277 -2.59 11.93 12.31
CA ASP A 277 -3.66 11.77 11.34
C ASP A 277 -4.70 12.90 11.40
N ALA A 278 -5.75 12.79 10.58
CA ALA A 278 -6.81 13.80 10.52
C ALA A 278 -7.57 14.01 11.85
N TYR A 279 -7.44 13.11 12.81
CA TYR A 279 -8.10 13.15 14.13
C TYR A 279 -7.14 13.51 15.26
N GLY A 280 -5.88 13.82 14.95
CA GLY A 280 -4.86 14.11 15.95
C GLY A 280 -4.27 12.87 16.62
N VAL A 281 -4.55 11.67 16.10
CA VAL A 281 -3.97 10.41 16.58
C VAL A 281 -2.60 10.22 15.90
N GLN A 282 -1.65 9.60 16.59
CA GLN A 282 -0.34 9.32 16.02
C GLN A 282 -0.46 8.45 14.77
N ILE A 283 0.30 8.79 13.73
CA ILE A 283 0.33 8.02 12.49
C ILE A 283 0.79 6.59 12.79
N GLU A 284 0.12 5.61 12.21
CA GLU A 284 0.50 4.20 12.31
C GLU A 284 1.34 3.76 11.12
N ALA A 285 2.18 2.76 11.35
CA ALA A 285 2.88 2.02 10.31
C ALA A 285 2.24 0.64 10.15
N GLU A 286 1.88 0.31 8.91
CA GLU A 286 1.61 -1.08 8.56
C GLU A 286 2.90 -1.89 8.74
N ALA A 287 2.84 -2.88 9.61
CA ALA A 287 3.91 -3.80 10.00
C ALA A 287 3.26 -5.04 10.63
N THR A 288 4.08 -6.03 11.01
CA THR A 288 3.62 -7.29 11.62
C THR A 288 4.30 -7.51 12.97
N PRO A 289 3.66 -7.14 14.10
CA PRO A 289 2.35 -6.49 14.21
C PRO A 289 2.39 -5.00 13.82
N ARG A 290 1.21 -4.40 13.61
CA ARG A 290 1.08 -2.95 13.39
C ARG A 290 1.69 -2.19 14.56
N LYS A 291 2.34 -1.06 14.27
CA LYS A 291 2.96 -0.19 15.28
C LYS A 291 2.61 1.28 15.07
N ILE A 292 2.81 2.09 16.11
CA ILE A 292 2.89 3.54 15.97
C ILE A 292 4.11 3.84 15.09
N ALA A 293 3.92 4.69 14.08
CA ALA A 293 4.99 5.05 13.18
C ALA A 293 6.00 5.96 13.88
N ASP A 294 7.28 5.77 13.55
CA ASP A 294 8.40 6.54 14.05
C ASP A 294 9.12 7.27 12.90
N PRO A 295 10.13 8.11 13.19
CA PRO A 295 10.83 8.86 12.15
C PRO A 295 11.56 7.97 11.11
N PHE A 296 11.83 6.69 11.39
CA PHE A 296 12.38 5.77 10.39
C PHE A 296 11.30 5.21 9.44
N ASP A 297 10.03 5.50 9.71
CA ASP A 297 8.90 5.15 8.84
C ASP A 297 8.48 6.31 7.93
N TYR A 298 8.40 7.54 8.47
CA TYR A 298 7.88 8.71 7.74
C TYR A 298 8.81 9.93 7.70
N GLY A 299 9.97 9.91 8.36
CA GLY A 299 10.85 11.08 8.46
C GLY A 299 10.29 12.19 9.34
N GLY A 300 10.09 13.39 8.78
CA GLY A 300 9.49 14.54 9.47
C GLY A 300 7.97 14.42 9.70
N GLY A 301 7.30 13.55 8.94
CA GLY A 301 5.85 13.33 9.05
C GLY A 301 5.24 12.89 7.72
N CYS A 302 3.92 12.78 7.69
CA CYS A 302 3.16 12.69 6.44
C CYS A 302 2.70 14.08 5.99
N TRP A 303 2.80 14.33 4.69
CA TRP A 303 2.23 15.55 4.13
C TRP A 303 0.71 15.42 3.93
N ILE A 304 -0.07 16.36 4.50
CA ILE A 304 -1.54 16.34 4.50
C ILE A 304 -2.07 17.67 3.93
N ILE A 305 -2.58 17.66 2.69
CA ILE A 305 -3.03 18.86 1.95
C ILE A 305 -4.09 19.67 2.72
N SER A 306 -4.96 19.04 3.50
CA SER A 306 -6.10 19.71 4.14
C SER A 306 -5.70 20.71 5.25
N ARG A 307 -4.47 20.65 5.76
CA ARG A 307 -3.91 21.71 6.64
C ARG A 307 -3.01 22.67 5.88
N SER A 308 -2.35 22.20 4.83
CA SER A 308 -1.34 22.97 4.11
C SER A 308 -1.83 24.23 3.40
N CYS A 309 -3.09 24.35 2.97
CA CYS A 309 -3.56 25.61 2.37
C CYS A 309 -3.68 26.75 3.38
N ALA A 310 -3.92 26.46 4.67
CA ALA A 310 -3.91 27.48 5.72
C ALA A 310 -2.47 27.74 6.21
N ASP A 311 -1.62 26.70 6.22
CA ASP A 311 -0.22 26.81 6.66
C ASP A 311 0.73 27.32 5.56
N LEU A 312 0.33 27.31 4.28
CA LEU A 312 1.04 27.96 3.18
C LEU A 312 1.04 29.48 3.31
N GLU A 313 0.12 30.06 4.09
CA GLU A 313 0.16 31.48 4.46
C GLU A 313 1.21 31.78 5.54
N ILE A 314 1.80 30.75 6.16
CA ILE A 314 2.81 30.86 7.22
C ILE A 314 4.24 30.69 6.65
N ILE A 315 4.38 30.37 5.36
CA ILE A 315 5.67 30.21 4.66
C ILE A 315 6.00 31.44 3.81
#